data_AF-A0A7S2PAI5-F1
#
_entry.id   AF-A0A7S2PAI5-F1
#
_cell.length_a   1.000
_cell.length_b   1.000
_cell.length_c   1.000
_cell.angle_alpha   90.00
_cell.angle_beta   90.00
_cell.angle_gamma   90.00
#
_symmetry.space_group_name_H-M   'P 1'
#
loop_
_entity.id
_entity.type
_entity.pdbx_description
1 polymer ?
#
loop_
_entity_poly.entity_id
_entity_poly.type
_entity_poly.pdbx_seq_one_letter_code
_entity_poly.pdbx_strand_id
1 'polypeptide(L)'
;GRPAGPVGVGRVGGHMGADGLPQEVVGRDGSAEGGLDWEAVKATAKAKFASLVEFTNKPLSPEALLPMFEEGTTSDYHYLWRDCDREAHGRQLAADMYREFKEATPDAHAEIQRFVMEEGFRARAYIAFEGTQIQHVLPIFPVNTKVRGIICSQLEFDVHGKLRSECMQLSFEAPFEAHPIVISFLAKSAQQLALREGGCRILQRAVEVAGQEDRATLAQQFRGNAWDASASPHANFVLQKCVVNLPPREVLFIAEEFKGRAVLAARHSIRSRMLERFIEYFPGEVLDDLVGELIPEASHLCCNTFGNFVLQRLLEHGTDTQRRALVEVLSADAASLAKHSIASNVLSSAFIYCPVRDQRFLAEALCADAAVVRSLRRHYIASFVMRQAKRVITTPGRQGALLEISL
;
A
#
# COMPACT_ATOMS: atom_id res chain seq x y z
N GLY A 1 28.09 -13.59 -30.39
CA GLY A 1 27.18 -12.86 -29.49
C GLY A 1 27.50 -13.23 -28.06
N ARG A 2 28.03 -12.29 -27.28
CA ARG A 2 28.19 -12.41 -25.82
C ARG A 2 27.05 -11.62 -25.16
N PRO A 3 26.44 -12.10 -24.07
CA PRO A 3 25.42 -11.34 -23.34
C PRO A 3 26.06 -10.28 -22.44
N ALA A 4 25.44 -9.10 -22.38
CA ALA A 4 25.81 -7.99 -21.52
C ALA A 4 25.44 -8.27 -20.05
N GLY A 5 26.33 -7.89 -19.13
CA GLY A 5 26.16 -8.03 -17.68
C GLY A 5 25.27 -6.95 -17.05
N PRO A 6 24.94 -7.07 -15.75
CA PRO A 6 24.00 -6.19 -15.07
C PRO A 6 24.64 -4.84 -14.71
N VAL A 7 23.86 -3.76 -14.89
CA VAL A 7 24.21 -2.38 -14.53
C VAL A 7 24.01 -2.17 -13.03
N GLY A 8 25.04 -1.65 -12.36
CA GLY A 8 25.07 -1.42 -10.91
C GLY A 8 24.17 -0.26 -10.47
N VAL A 9 23.51 -0.47 -9.32
CA VAL A 9 22.70 0.52 -8.61
C VAL A 9 23.62 1.51 -7.89
N GLY A 10 23.66 2.76 -8.35
CA GLY A 10 24.34 3.86 -7.67
C GLY A 10 23.52 4.34 -6.46
N ARG A 11 24.12 4.30 -5.27
CA ARG A 11 23.61 4.95 -4.06
C ARG A 11 23.66 6.47 -4.25
N VAL A 12 22.52 7.15 -4.13
CA VAL A 12 22.46 8.61 -3.93
C VAL A 12 22.29 8.87 -2.45
N GLY A 13 23.35 9.38 -1.80
CA GLY A 13 23.27 9.87 -0.42
C GLY A 13 22.72 11.29 -0.41
N GLY A 14 21.57 11.51 0.23
CA GLY A 14 21.07 12.85 0.53
C GLY A 14 21.73 13.40 1.79
N HIS A 15 22.31 14.60 1.72
CA HIS A 15 22.67 15.39 2.89
C HIS A 15 21.45 16.21 3.33
N MET A 16 21.01 16.04 4.58
CA MET A 16 19.98 16.89 5.21
C MET A 16 20.60 18.18 5.74
N GLY A 17 19.96 19.32 5.46
CA GLY A 17 20.27 20.60 6.10
C GLY A 17 19.65 20.69 7.51
N ALA A 18 20.13 21.65 8.31
CA ALA A 18 19.87 21.76 9.75
C ALA A 18 18.39 22.03 10.15
N ASP A 19 17.50 22.35 9.19
CA ASP A 19 16.11 22.74 9.47
C ASP A 19 15.07 21.69 9.04
N GLY A 20 15.49 20.49 8.62
CA GLY A 20 14.58 19.37 8.33
C GLY A 20 13.64 19.55 7.11
N LEU A 21 13.72 20.68 6.39
CA LEU A 21 13.08 20.88 5.09
C LEU A 21 14.02 20.41 3.97
N PRO A 22 13.51 19.75 2.91
CA PRO A 22 14.32 19.47 1.72
C PRO A 22 14.76 20.80 1.10
N GLN A 23 16.07 21.05 1.06
CA GLN A 23 16.63 22.17 0.30
C GLN A 23 16.25 22.03 -1.17
N GLU A 24 15.92 23.14 -1.83
CA GLU A 24 15.76 23.20 -3.28
C GLU A 24 17.00 22.56 -3.95
N VAL A 25 16.80 21.40 -4.55
CA VAL A 25 17.80 20.84 -5.46
C VAL A 25 17.68 21.67 -6.73
N VAL A 26 18.56 22.67 -6.86
CA VAL A 26 18.79 23.34 -8.14
C VAL A 26 19.38 22.30 -9.08
N GLY A 27 18.51 21.64 -9.83
CA GLY A 27 18.89 20.71 -10.89
C GLY A 27 19.79 21.44 -11.88
N ARG A 28 20.98 20.87 -12.12
CA ARG A 28 21.88 21.34 -13.16
C ARG A 28 21.14 21.32 -14.50
N ASP A 29 21.11 22.48 -15.15
CA ASP A 29 20.57 22.67 -16.49
C ASP A 29 21.06 21.56 -17.44
N GLY A 30 20.12 20.71 -17.83
CA GLY A 30 20.27 19.83 -18.98
C GLY A 30 20.46 20.69 -20.21
N SER A 31 21.61 20.49 -20.86
CA SER A 31 22.00 21.10 -22.13
C SER A 31 20.85 21.22 -23.13
N ALA A 32 20.75 22.39 -23.74
CA ALA A 32 19.82 22.78 -24.80
C ALA A 32 19.59 21.68 -25.86
N GLU A 33 18.49 20.96 -25.73
CA GLU A 33 17.85 20.32 -26.88
C GLU A 33 16.87 21.32 -27.50
N GLY A 34 17.27 21.90 -28.64
CA GLY A 34 16.37 22.49 -29.63
C GLY A 34 15.65 23.79 -29.26
N GLY A 35 16.35 24.92 -29.16
CA GLY A 35 15.81 26.28 -29.43
C GLY A 35 14.60 26.78 -28.63
N LEU A 36 14.10 26.03 -27.66
CA LEU A 36 12.93 26.34 -26.86
C LEU A 36 13.34 27.10 -25.60
N ASP A 37 12.69 28.24 -25.36
CA ASP A 37 12.85 29.01 -24.12
C ASP A 37 12.05 28.34 -23.00
N TRP A 38 12.75 27.52 -22.22
CA TRP A 38 12.12 26.73 -21.17
C TRP A 38 11.54 27.55 -20.02
N GLU A 39 12.06 28.75 -19.75
CA GLU A 39 11.47 29.64 -18.75
C GLU A 39 10.15 30.22 -19.24
N ALA A 40 10.07 30.58 -20.52
CA ALA A 40 8.81 31.01 -21.14
C ALA A 40 7.75 29.90 -21.15
N VAL A 41 8.15 28.65 -21.42
CA VAL A 41 7.23 27.49 -21.38
C VAL A 41 6.72 27.24 -19.96
N LYS A 42 7.59 27.29 -18.94
CA LYS A 42 7.18 27.17 -17.53
C LYS A 42 6.21 28.27 -17.12
N ALA A 43 6.49 29.52 -17.50
CA ALA A 43 5.61 30.66 -17.20
C ALA A 43 4.24 30.48 -17.87
N THR A 44 4.21 30.04 -19.13
CA THR A 44 2.99 29.75 -19.88
C THR A 44 2.17 28.63 -19.24
N ALA A 45 2.82 27.55 -18.84
CA ALA A 45 2.19 26.41 -18.17
C ALA A 45 1.51 26.84 -16.85
N LYS A 46 2.24 27.58 -16.01
CA LYS A 46 1.71 28.11 -14.75
C LYS A 46 0.53 29.05 -14.99
N ALA A 47 0.62 29.95 -15.96
CA ALA A 47 -0.45 30.90 -16.27
C ALA A 47 -1.72 30.21 -16.79
N LYS A 48 -1.59 29.24 -17.70
CA LYS A 48 -2.73 28.45 -18.21
C LYS A 48 -3.41 27.66 -17.11
N PHE A 49 -2.65 26.97 -16.26
CA PHE A 49 -3.20 26.23 -15.12
C PHE A 49 -3.88 27.17 -14.12
N ALA A 50 -3.26 28.31 -13.79
CA ALA A 50 -3.86 29.30 -12.90
C ALA A 50 -5.18 29.86 -13.45
N SER A 51 -5.28 30.09 -14.76
CA SER A 51 -6.52 30.52 -15.42
C SER A 51 -7.64 29.48 -15.28
N LEU A 52 -7.34 28.18 -15.47
CA LEU A 52 -8.30 27.09 -15.28
C LEU A 52 -8.81 27.05 -13.83
N VAL A 53 -7.93 27.22 -12.85
CA VAL A 53 -8.33 27.26 -11.43
C VAL A 53 -9.15 28.53 -11.13
N GLU A 54 -8.74 29.70 -11.60
CA GLU A 54 -9.47 30.96 -11.41
C GLU A 54 -10.88 30.90 -12.02
N PHE A 55 -11.05 30.17 -13.12
CA PHE A 55 -12.35 29.96 -13.73
C PHE A 55 -13.33 29.24 -12.77
N THR A 56 -12.82 28.43 -11.85
CA THR A 56 -13.60 27.82 -10.75
C THR A 56 -14.25 28.84 -9.83
N ASN A 57 -13.72 30.06 -9.75
CA ASN A 57 -14.26 31.11 -8.89
C ASN A 57 -15.32 31.97 -9.59
N LYS A 58 -15.52 31.78 -10.90
CA LYS A 58 -16.48 32.54 -11.70
C LYS A 58 -17.84 31.82 -11.75
N PRO A 59 -18.95 32.57 -11.95
CA PRO A 59 -20.22 31.96 -12.28
C PRO A 59 -20.11 31.08 -13.53
N LEU A 60 -20.88 30.00 -13.58
CA LEU A 60 -20.91 29.10 -14.73
C LEU A 60 -21.32 29.87 -16.00
N SER A 61 -20.46 29.84 -17.02
CA SER A 61 -20.76 30.36 -18.36
C SER A 61 -20.57 29.25 -19.38
N PRO A 62 -21.65 28.63 -19.88
CA PRO A 62 -21.57 27.54 -20.86
C PRO A 62 -20.83 27.93 -22.14
N GLU A 63 -20.94 29.19 -22.59
CA GLU A 63 -20.30 29.69 -23.80
C GLU A 63 -18.79 29.85 -23.64
N ALA A 64 -18.29 30.12 -22.43
CA ALA A 64 -16.87 30.30 -22.15
C ALA A 64 -16.15 28.99 -21.78
N LEU A 65 -16.88 27.92 -21.43
CA LEU A 65 -16.31 26.65 -20.94
C LEU A 65 -15.37 25.98 -21.95
N LEU A 66 -15.89 25.66 -23.14
CA LEU A 66 -15.11 24.93 -24.12
C LEU A 66 -13.90 25.74 -24.61
N PRO A 67 -14.03 27.03 -25.00
CA PRO A 67 -12.89 27.86 -25.35
C PRO A 67 -11.80 27.89 -24.27
N MET A 68 -12.18 27.99 -23.00
CA MET A 68 -11.22 27.96 -21.88
C MET A 68 -10.41 26.66 -21.85
N PHE A 69 -11.05 25.49 -22.02
CA PHE A 69 -10.33 24.23 -22.10
C PHE A 69 -9.47 24.14 -23.38
N GLU A 70 -9.93 24.64 -24.52
CA GLU A 70 -9.16 24.64 -25.78
C GLU A 70 -7.88 25.47 -25.72
N GLU A 71 -7.91 26.59 -25.01
CA GLU A 71 -6.76 27.46 -24.77
C GLU A 71 -5.78 26.85 -23.78
N GLY A 72 -6.30 26.27 -22.68
CA GLY A 72 -5.51 25.75 -21.56
C GLY A 72 -4.96 24.34 -21.74
N THR A 73 -5.58 23.49 -22.56
CA THR A 73 -5.31 22.04 -22.60
C THR A 73 -5.03 21.51 -24.01
N THR A 74 -4.36 20.35 -24.10
CA THR A 74 -4.14 19.64 -25.37
C THR A 74 -5.43 18.98 -25.87
N SER A 75 -5.49 18.55 -27.14
CA SER A 75 -6.71 17.90 -27.67
C SER A 75 -6.95 16.52 -27.07
N ASP A 76 -5.87 15.83 -26.73
CA ASP A 76 -5.82 14.54 -26.05
C ASP A 76 -5.82 14.67 -24.51
N TYR A 77 -6.29 15.80 -23.97
CA TYR A 77 -6.25 16.10 -22.54
C TYR A 77 -6.85 14.97 -21.70
N HIS A 78 -6.14 14.51 -20.67
CA HIS A 78 -6.60 13.47 -19.76
C HIS A 78 -6.76 14.01 -18.34
N TYR A 79 -7.98 13.94 -17.81
CA TYR A 79 -8.30 14.38 -16.46
C TYR A 79 -8.73 13.18 -15.61
N LEU A 80 -8.20 13.07 -14.40
CA LEU A 80 -8.57 12.04 -13.43
C LEU A 80 -8.65 12.63 -12.01
N TRP A 81 -9.79 12.49 -11.35
CA TRP A 81 -9.90 12.69 -9.90
C TRP A 81 -10.04 11.34 -9.20
N ARG A 82 -8.94 10.87 -8.61
CA ARG A 82 -8.83 9.51 -8.07
C ARG A 82 -9.86 9.20 -6.99
N ASP A 83 -10.03 10.08 -6.00
CA ASP A 83 -10.89 9.79 -4.84
C ASP A 83 -12.38 9.77 -5.17
N CYS A 84 -12.76 10.39 -6.30
CA CYS A 84 -14.15 10.46 -6.74
C CYS A 84 -14.46 9.49 -7.87
N ASP A 85 -13.51 8.67 -8.32
CA ASP A 85 -13.64 7.79 -9.49
C ASP A 85 -14.15 8.54 -10.74
N ARG A 86 -13.68 9.78 -10.97
CA ARG A 86 -14.08 10.59 -12.14
C ARG A 86 -12.94 10.76 -13.12
N GLU A 87 -13.19 10.47 -14.39
CA GLU A 87 -12.19 10.48 -15.46
C GLU A 87 -12.78 11.06 -16.75
N ALA A 88 -12.01 11.88 -17.46
CA ALA A 88 -12.35 12.40 -18.78
C ALA A 88 -11.17 12.32 -19.74
N HIS A 89 -11.45 11.88 -20.97
CA HIS A 89 -10.52 11.88 -22.08
C HIS A 89 -10.99 12.87 -23.16
N GLY A 90 -10.25 13.94 -23.34
CA GLY A 90 -10.54 15.04 -24.26
C GLY A 90 -11.24 16.22 -23.58
N ARG A 91 -11.09 17.38 -24.22
CA ARG A 91 -11.53 18.69 -23.70
C ARG A 91 -13.04 18.78 -23.48
N GLN A 92 -13.83 18.18 -24.36
CA GLN A 92 -15.29 18.21 -24.28
C GLN A 92 -15.80 17.52 -23.02
N LEU A 93 -15.34 16.29 -22.77
CA LEU A 93 -15.73 15.54 -21.57
C LEU A 93 -15.24 16.22 -20.29
N ALA A 94 -14.05 16.81 -20.31
CA ALA A 94 -13.56 17.60 -19.18
C ALA A 94 -14.43 18.85 -18.91
N ALA A 95 -14.86 19.55 -19.97
CA ALA A 95 -15.76 20.70 -19.86
C ALA A 95 -17.15 20.31 -19.33
N ASP A 96 -17.69 19.16 -19.79
CA ASP A 96 -18.95 18.63 -19.30
C ASP A 96 -18.86 18.22 -17.82
N MET A 97 -17.76 17.57 -17.42
CA MET A 97 -17.49 17.22 -16.02
C MET A 97 -17.37 18.45 -15.11
N TYR A 98 -16.73 19.51 -15.59
CA TYR A 98 -16.63 20.78 -14.89
C TYR A 98 -18.01 21.44 -14.75
N ARG A 99 -18.84 21.44 -15.83
CA ARG A 99 -20.21 21.96 -15.80
C ARG A 99 -21.02 21.27 -14.72
N GLU A 100 -21.04 19.94 -14.70
CA GLU A 100 -21.76 19.14 -13.69
C GLU A 100 -21.29 19.48 -12.27
N PHE A 101 -19.97 19.62 -12.06
CA PHE A 101 -19.41 20.03 -10.78
C PHE A 101 -19.90 21.43 -10.36
N LYS A 102 -19.89 22.41 -11.28
CA LYS A 102 -20.30 23.79 -10.97
C LYS A 102 -21.80 23.94 -10.75
N GLU A 103 -22.62 23.21 -11.50
CA GLU A 103 -24.07 23.13 -11.24
C GLU A 103 -24.34 22.51 -9.87
N ALA A 104 -23.59 21.48 -9.51
CA ALA A 104 -23.72 20.84 -8.20
C ALA A 104 -23.14 21.68 -7.07
N THR A 105 -22.14 22.52 -7.31
CA THR A 105 -21.44 23.31 -6.28
C THR A 105 -21.29 24.78 -6.72
N PRO A 106 -22.40 25.55 -6.76
CA PRO A 106 -22.39 26.90 -7.34
C PRO A 106 -21.45 27.87 -6.63
N ASP A 107 -21.32 27.73 -5.31
CA ASP A 107 -20.46 28.51 -4.42
C ASP A 107 -19.00 28.01 -4.37
N ALA A 108 -18.62 27.06 -5.24
CA ALA A 108 -17.26 26.54 -5.24
C ALA A 108 -16.24 27.66 -5.46
N HIS A 109 -15.20 27.63 -4.63
CA HIS A 109 -14.05 28.52 -4.69
C HIS A 109 -12.77 27.68 -4.57
N ALA A 110 -11.75 28.05 -5.34
CA ALA A 110 -10.47 27.38 -5.40
C ALA A 110 -9.32 28.40 -5.47
N GLU A 111 -8.22 28.10 -4.79
CA GLU A 111 -7.02 28.93 -4.75
C GLU A 111 -5.76 28.06 -4.78
N ILE A 112 -4.81 28.39 -5.65
CA ILE A 112 -3.51 27.71 -5.71
C ILE A 112 -2.66 28.22 -4.54
N GLN A 113 -2.46 27.36 -3.54
CA GLN A 113 -1.63 27.66 -2.37
C GLN A 113 -0.13 27.44 -2.65
N ARG A 114 0.18 26.41 -3.44
CA ARG A 114 1.56 26.07 -3.80
C ARG A 114 1.60 25.43 -5.17
N PHE A 115 2.61 25.79 -5.95
CA PHE A 115 2.86 25.23 -7.28
C PHE A 115 4.35 24.94 -7.43
N VAL A 116 4.70 23.70 -7.72
CA VAL A 116 6.08 23.22 -7.81
C VAL A 116 6.28 22.61 -9.19
N MET A 117 7.20 23.18 -9.98
CA MET A 117 7.64 22.55 -11.22
C MET A 117 8.60 21.40 -10.91
N GLU A 118 8.39 20.26 -11.56
CA GLU A 118 9.21 19.06 -11.50
C GLU A 118 9.91 18.84 -12.86
N GLU A 119 10.84 17.89 -12.93
CA GLU A 119 11.52 17.55 -14.19
C GLU A 119 10.56 16.96 -15.24
N GLY A 120 10.80 17.34 -16.50
CA GLY A 120 10.11 16.77 -17.67
C GLY A 120 8.70 17.31 -17.92
N PHE A 121 8.49 18.64 -17.81
CA PHE A 121 7.18 19.30 -17.98
C PHE A 121 6.10 18.77 -17.02
N ARG A 122 6.52 18.36 -15.84
CA ARG A 122 5.62 17.94 -14.77
C ARG A 122 5.54 19.01 -13.70
N ALA A 123 4.42 19.05 -13.00
CA ALA A 123 4.27 19.92 -11.86
C ALA A 123 3.34 19.30 -10.82
N ARG A 124 3.40 19.87 -9.62
CA ARG A 124 2.47 19.59 -8.54
C ARG A 124 1.88 20.88 -8.03
N ALA A 125 0.56 20.95 -7.99
CA ALA A 125 -0.18 22.07 -7.42
C ALA A 125 -0.97 21.61 -6.19
N TYR A 126 -0.99 22.44 -5.15
CA TYR A 126 -1.84 22.28 -3.99
C TYR A 126 -2.91 23.36 -4.06
N ILE A 127 -4.15 22.94 -4.28
CA ILE A 127 -5.30 23.81 -4.47
C ILE A 127 -6.17 23.72 -3.24
N ALA A 128 -6.28 24.81 -2.49
CA ALA A 128 -7.30 24.92 -1.45
C ALA A 128 -8.65 25.11 -2.14
N PHE A 129 -9.66 24.36 -1.71
CA PHE A 129 -11.01 24.49 -2.22
C PHE A 129 -12.01 24.65 -1.08
N GLU A 130 -13.09 25.37 -1.34
CA GLU A 130 -14.29 25.37 -0.51
C GLU A 130 -15.54 25.38 -1.37
N GLY A 131 -16.64 24.85 -0.84
CA GLY A 131 -17.92 24.86 -1.54
C GLY A 131 -18.97 23.99 -0.85
N THR A 132 -20.20 24.13 -1.31
CA THR A 132 -21.38 23.45 -0.79
C THR A 132 -22.09 22.77 -1.96
N GLN A 133 -21.91 21.45 -2.09
CA GLN A 133 -22.65 20.75 -3.14
C GLN A 133 -24.13 20.63 -2.73
N ILE A 134 -25.04 20.92 -3.64
CA ILE A 134 -26.50 20.88 -3.43
C ILE A 134 -27.13 19.57 -3.95
N GLN A 135 -26.34 18.75 -4.65
CA GLN A 135 -26.71 17.42 -5.13
C GLN A 135 -25.50 16.48 -5.06
N HIS A 136 -25.75 15.17 -5.06
CA HIS A 136 -24.70 14.15 -4.91
C HIS A 136 -23.90 13.96 -6.22
N VAL A 137 -22.89 14.81 -6.45
CA VAL A 137 -21.94 14.67 -7.58
C VAL A 137 -20.56 14.25 -7.11
N LEU A 138 -20.10 14.77 -5.97
CA LEU A 138 -18.83 14.39 -5.38
C LEU A 138 -19.08 13.36 -4.25
N PRO A 139 -18.80 12.06 -4.48
CA PRO A 139 -19.25 10.97 -3.60
C PRO A 139 -18.64 11.00 -2.19
N ILE A 140 -17.53 11.72 -2.03
CA ILE A 140 -16.77 11.83 -0.78
C ILE A 140 -17.09 13.10 0.01
N PHE A 141 -18.05 13.92 -0.45
CA PHE A 141 -18.49 15.11 0.27
C PHE A 141 -19.96 15.02 0.66
N PRO A 142 -20.36 15.62 1.79
CA PRO A 142 -21.76 15.79 2.15
C PRO A 142 -22.48 16.79 1.23
N VAL A 143 -23.79 16.61 1.06
CA VAL A 143 -24.69 17.59 0.44
C VAL A 143 -25.16 18.59 1.49
N ASN A 144 -25.42 19.84 1.08
CA ASN A 144 -25.89 20.93 1.94
C ASN A 144 -24.97 21.24 3.13
N THR A 145 -23.68 20.96 3.00
CA THR A 145 -22.68 21.23 4.02
C THR A 145 -21.48 21.88 3.35
N LYS A 146 -21.07 23.05 3.85
CA LYS A 146 -19.86 23.71 3.33
C LYS A 146 -18.63 22.90 3.71
N VAL A 147 -17.89 22.44 2.70
CA VAL A 147 -16.64 21.70 2.87
C VAL A 147 -15.47 22.61 2.53
N ARG A 148 -14.36 22.39 3.23
CA ARG A 148 -13.05 22.97 2.92
C ARG A 148 -12.01 21.86 2.88
N GLY A 149 -11.04 21.98 1.98
CA GLY A 149 -9.95 21.02 1.92
C GLY A 149 -8.86 21.44 0.95
N ILE A 150 -7.89 20.55 0.76
CA ILE A 150 -6.83 20.72 -0.24
C ILE A 150 -6.88 19.56 -1.22
N ILE A 151 -6.68 19.88 -2.49
CA ILE A 151 -6.43 18.91 -3.55
C ILE A 151 -4.98 19.04 -3.99
N CYS A 152 -4.28 17.92 -4.06
CA CYS A 152 -3.01 17.81 -4.76
C CYS A 152 -3.32 17.43 -6.21
N SER A 153 -2.91 18.30 -7.14
CA SER A 153 -3.01 18.07 -8.57
C SER A 153 -1.62 17.78 -9.16
N GLN A 154 -1.45 16.61 -9.77
CA GLN A 154 -0.27 16.22 -10.52
C GLN A 154 -0.52 16.53 -11.99
N LEU A 155 0.38 17.31 -12.60
CA LEU A 155 0.17 17.94 -13.88
C LEU A 155 1.27 17.54 -14.86
N GLU A 156 0.92 17.30 -16.11
CA GLU A 156 1.88 17.16 -17.21
C GLU A 156 1.52 18.13 -18.33
N PHE A 157 2.52 18.84 -18.85
CA PHE A 157 2.36 19.85 -19.89
C PHE A 157 3.05 19.44 -21.20
N ASP A 158 2.58 19.98 -22.31
CA ASP A 158 3.29 19.91 -23.59
C ASP A 158 4.37 21.00 -23.72
N VAL A 159 5.09 20.97 -24.85
CA VAL A 159 6.16 21.94 -25.17
C VAL A 159 5.65 23.38 -25.36
N HIS A 160 4.34 23.59 -25.44
CA HIS A 160 3.69 24.90 -25.52
C HIS A 160 3.06 25.33 -24.19
N GLY A 161 3.33 24.59 -23.11
CA GLY A 161 2.77 24.80 -21.79
C GLY A 161 1.27 24.52 -21.69
N LYS A 162 0.64 23.84 -22.67
CA LYS A 162 -0.74 23.37 -22.52
C LYS A 162 -0.77 22.14 -21.64
N LEU A 163 -1.80 22.03 -20.81
CA LEU A 163 -1.97 20.90 -19.93
C LEU A 163 -2.39 19.67 -20.74
N ARG A 164 -1.59 18.62 -20.66
CA ARG A 164 -1.81 17.34 -21.34
C ARG A 164 -2.52 16.35 -20.42
N SER A 165 -2.16 16.33 -19.15
CA SER A 165 -2.86 15.51 -18.16
C SER A 165 -2.91 16.17 -16.80
N GLU A 166 -3.97 15.87 -16.07
CA GLU A 166 -4.19 16.29 -14.69
C GLU A 166 -4.71 15.12 -13.86
N CYS A 167 -4.04 14.86 -12.74
CA CYS A 167 -4.46 13.86 -11.78
C CYS A 167 -4.63 14.47 -10.39
N MET A 168 -5.89 14.56 -9.94
CA MET A 168 -6.30 15.14 -8.68
C MET A 168 -6.53 14.08 -7.61
N GLN A 169 -6.11 14.41 -6.39
CA GLN A 169 -6.42 13.65 -5.18
C GLN A 169 -6.53 14.58 -3.96
N LEU A 170 -7.35 14.22 -2.99
CA LEU A 170 -7.43 14.93 -1.72
C LEU A 170 -6.12 14.83 -0.96
N SER A 171 -5.63 16.01 -0.57
CA SER A 171 -4.45 16.15 0.27
C SER A 171 -4.89 16.35 1.71
N PHE A 172 -4.24 15.59 2.59
CA PHE A 172 -4.35 15.73 4.03
C PHE A 172 -3.04 16.25 4.64
N GLU A 173 -2.11 16.71 3.81
CA GLU A 173 -0.80 17.21 4.23
C GLU A 173 -0.89 18.67 4.69
N ALA A 174 -0.12 19.00 5.74
CA ALA A 174 -0.05 20.34 6.34
C ALA A 174 0.54 21.38 5.36
N PRO A 175 0.14 22.68 5.45
CA PRO A 175 -0.29 23.37 6.66
C PRO A 175 -1.79 23.40 6.97
N PHE A 176 -2.65 22.89 6.08
CA PHE A 176 -4.09 22.86 6.31
C PHE A 176 -4.57 21.41 6.29
N GLU A 177 -4.63 20.81 7.49
CA GLU A 177 -5.25 19.50 7.69
C GLU A 177 -6.66 19.48 7.09
N ALA A 178 -7.09 18.32 6.58
CA ALA A 178 -8.45 18.21 6.05
C ALA A 178 -9.47 18.58 7.13
N HIS A 179 -10.45 19.41 6.77
CA HIS A 179 -11.42 19.95 7.71
C HIS A 179 -12.13 18.80 8.46
N PRO A 180 -12.39 18.89 9.79
CA PRO A 180 -13.01 17.81 10.57
C PRO A 180 -14.34 17.26 10.00
N ILE A 181 -15.08 18.11 9.28
CA ILE A 181 -16.29 17.70 8.52
C ILE A 181 -15.98 16.61 7.50
N VAL A 182 -14.85 16.69 6.79
CA VAL A 182 -14.41 15.69 5.81
C VAL A 182 -14.18 14.35 6.52
N ILE A 183 -13.41 14.34 7.61
CA ILE A 183 -13.16 13.11 8.39
C ILE A 183 -14.47 12.52 8.91
N SER A 184 -15.36 13.34 9.49
CA SER A 184 -16.67 12.90 9.97
C SER A 184 -17.52 12.28 8.86
N PHE A 185 -17.51 12.87 7.65
CA PHE A 185 -18.22 12.33 6.51
C PHE A 185 -17.60 11.02 6.00
N LEU A 186 -16.27 10.97 5.87
CA LEU A 186 -15.54 9.77 5.49
C LEU A 186 -15.84 8.62 6.46
N ALA A 187 -15.89 8.89 7.77
CA ALA A 187 -16.31 7.89 8.75
C ALA A 187 -17.74 7.42 8.52
N LYS A 188 -18.72 8.32 8.41
CA LYS A 188 -20.13 7.93 8.17
C LYS A 188 -20.33 7.10 6.90
N SER A 189 -19.51 7.33 5.89
CA SER A 189 -19.58 6.65 4.59
C SER A 189 -18.52 5.57 4.41
N ALA A 190 -17.74 5.23 5.43
CA ALA A 190 -16.49 4.47 5.30
C ALA A 190 -16.68 3.12 4.63
N GLN A 191 -17.71 2.35 5.02
CA GLN A 191 -17.95 1.05 4.41
C GLN A 191 -18.29 1.15 2.92
N GLN A 192 -19.11 2.12 2.52
CA GLN A 192 -19.51 2.31 1.13
C GLN A 192 -18.33 2.79 0.27
N LEU A 193 -17.52 3.70 0.82
CA LEU A 193 -16.33 4.22 0.16
C LEU A 193 -15.25 3.15 0.02
N ALA A 194 -15.04 2.32 1.04
CA ALA A 194 -14.01 1.29 1.03
C ALA A 194 -14.22 0.24 -0.08
N LEU A 195 -15.45 0.07 -0.56
CA LEU A 195 -15.77 -0.86 -1.65
C LEU A 195 -15.43 -0.30 -3.05
N ARG A 196 -15.06 0.98 -3.15
CA ARG A 196 -14.72 1.65 -4.41
C ARG A 196 -13.21 1.90 -4.52
N GLU A 197 -12.69 2.01 -5.73
CA GLU A 197 -11.27 2.23 -5.97
C GLU A 197 -10.80 3.59 -5.40
N GLY A 198 -11.49 4.67 -5.71
CA GLY A 198 -11.21 6.00 -5.18
C GLY A 198 -11.50 6.11 -3.69
N GLY A 199 -12.67 5.59 -3.28
CA GLY A 199 -13.10 5.62 -1.89
C GLY A 199 -12.17 4.86 -0.93
N CYS A 200 -11.55 3.75 -1.36
CA CYS A 200 -10.58 3.05 -0.51
C CYS A 200 -9.24 3.79 -0.42
N ARG A 201 -8.80 4.48 -1.48
CA ARG A 201 -7.54 5.26 -1.49
C ARG A 201 -7.62 6.43 -0.53
N ILE A 202 -8.74 7.16 -0.53
CA ILE A 202 -8.93 8.27 0.40
C ILE A 202 -8.99 7.80 1.86
N LEU A 203 -9.68 6.68 2.13
CA LEU A 203 -9.73 6.14 3.49
C LEU A 203 -8.37 5.67 3.98
N GLN A 204 -7.57 5.03 3.10
CA GLN A 204 -6.18 4.68 3.43
C GLN A 204 -5.37 5.94 3.76
N ARG A 205 -5.48 7.00 2.94
CA ARG A 205 -4.76 8.25 3.19
C ARG A 205 -5.21 8.91 4.48
N ALA A 206 -6.52 8.98 4.73
CA ALA A 206 -7.08 9.50 5.97
C ALA A 206 -6.56 8.75 7.19
N VAL A 207 -6.47 7.41 7.13
CA VAL A 207 -5.91 6.60 8.23
C VAL A 207 -4.41 6.85 8.44
N GLU A 208 -3.63 7.13 7.40
CA GLU A 208 -2.19 7.39 7.53
C GLU A 208 -1.88 8.74 8.20
N VAL A 209 -2.70 9.75 7.93
CA VAL A 209 -2.42 11.15 8.27
C VAL A 209 -3.19 11.65 9.48
N ALA A 210 -4.39 11.11 9.74
CA ALA A 210 -5.26 11.65 10.78
C ALA A 210 -4.69 11.42 12.19
N GLY A 211 -5.23 12.15 13.18
CA GLY A 211 -4.94 11.91 14.59
C GLY A 211 -5.45 10.54 15.07
N GLN A 212 -4.97 10.09 16.22
CA GLN A 212 -5.29 8.76 16.74
C GLN A 212 -6.80 8.53 16.93
N GLU A 213 -7.54 9.51 17.44
CA GLU A 213 -8.99 9.41 17.66
C GLU A 213 -9.78 9.30 16.35
N ASP A 214 -9.37 10.04 15.33
CA ASP A 214 -9.99 9.99 14.00
C ASP A 214 -9.72 8.66 13.29
N ARG A 215 -8.48 8.16 13.37
CA ARG A 215 -8.14 6.81 12.88
C ARG A 215 -9.00 5.74 13.53
N ALA A 216 -9.16 5.81 14.86
CA ALA A 216 -9.99 4.87 15.60
C ALA A 216 -11.46 4.98 15.14
N THR A 217 -11.96 6.21 14.99
CA THR A 217 -13.32 6.47 14.49
C THR A 217 -13.57 5.88 13.11
N LEU A 218 -12.60 6.02 12.18
CA LEU A 218 -12.64 5.42 10.85
C LEU A 218 -12.61 3.89 10.91
N ALA A 219 -11.73 3.32 11.74
CA ALA A 219 -11.61 1.88 11.90
C ALA A 219 -12.88 1.25 12.47
N GLN A 220 -13.50 1.86 13.49
CA GLN A 220 -14.72 1.33 14.13
C GLN A 220 -15.89 1.19 13.17
N GLN A 221 -15.90 1.91 12.04
CA GLN A 221 -16.94 1.76 11.02
C GLN A 221 -16.94 0.37 10.38
N PHE A 222 -15.85 -0.40 10.48
CA PHE A 222 -15.78 -1.75 9.94
C PHE A 222 -16.19 -2.84 10.96
N ARG A 223 -16.52 -2.47 12.20
CA ARG A 223 -16.92 -3.45 13.22
C ARG A 223 -18.19 -4.19 12.79
N GLY A 224 -18.14 -5.51 12.83
CA GLY A 224 -19.23 -6.40 12.42
C GLY A 224 -19.26 -6.69 10.91
N ASN A 225 -18.35 -6.10 10.13
CA ASN A 225 -18.25 -6.29 8.68
C ASN A 225 -16.77 -6.46 8.23
N ALA A 226 -15.84 -6.58 9.18
CA ALA A 226 -14.41 -6.62 8.87
C ALA A 226 -14.05 -7.89 8.09
N TRP A 227 -14.74 -9.00 8.39
CA TRP A 227 -14.62 -10.20 7.59
C TRP A 227 -14.99 -9.93 6.14
N ASP A 228 -16.20 -9.51 5.80
CA ASP A 228 -16.57 -9.37 4.37
C ASP A 228 -15.73 -8.31 3.66
N ALA A 229 -15.41 -7.20 4.34
CA ALA A 229 -14.50 -6.18 3.83
C ALA A 229 -13.10 -6.74 3.50
N SER A 230 -12.58 -7.70 4.26
CA SER A 230 -11.26 -8.30 3.98
C SER A 230 -11.19 -9.19 2.72
N ALA A 231 -12.33 -9.58 2.13
CA ALA A 231 -12.36 -10.21 0.80
C ALA A 231 -12.47 -9.20 -0.34
N SER A 232 -12.85 -7.95 -0.06
CA SER A 232 -13.00 -6.93 -1.10
C SER A 232 -11.65 -6.63 -1.76
N PRO A 233 -11.58 -6.46 -3.09
CA PRO A 233 -10.36 -6.00 -3.77
C PRO A 233 -9.93 -4.60 -3.34
N HIS A 234 -10.81 -3.82 -2.70
CA HIS A 234 -10.52 -2.45 -2.27
C HIS A 234 -10.51 -2.31 -0.73
N ALA A 235 -11.55 -2.79 -0.05
CA ALA A 235 -11.71 -2.53 1.39
C ALA A 235 -10.64 -3.23 2.25
N ASN A 236 -10.07 -4.34 1.77
CA ASN A 236 -8.97 -5.02 2.45
C ASN A 236 -7.79 -4.09 2.73
N PHE A 237 -7.49 -3.15 1.84
CA PHE A 237 -6.37 -2.23 2.02
C PHE A 237 -6.63 -1.22 3.15
N VAL A 238 -7.88 -0.80 3.33
CA VAL A 238 -8.28 0.08 4.44
C VAL A 238 -8.10 -0.64 5.78
N LEU A 239 -8.54 -1.90 5.88
CA LEU A 239 -8.36 -2.71 7.09
C LEU A 239 -6.88 -2.92 7.42
N GLN A 240 -6.05 -3.24 6.42
CA GLN A 240 -4.60 -3.36 6.60
C GLN A 240 -3.99 -2.06 7.11
N LYS A 241 -4.38 -0.90 6.54
CA LYS A 241 -3.91 0.41 7.04
C LYS A 241 -4.36 0.68 8.47
N CYS A 242 -5.56 0.27 8.86
CA CYS A 242 -6.00 0.37 10.25
C CYS A 242 -5.09 -0.46 11.17
N VAL A 243 -4.82 -1.72 10.83
CA VAL A 243 -3.93 -2.60 11.64
C VAL A 243 -2.52 -2.03 11.79
N VAL A 244 -1.97 -1.42 10.73
CA VAL A 244 -0.61 -0.85 10.74
C VAL A 244 -0.52 0.46 11.53
N ASN A 245 -1.56 1.31 11.50
CA ASN A 245 -1.50 2.69 11.98
C ASN A 245 -2.22 2.94 13.31
N LEU A 246 -2.84 1.93 13.90
CA LEU A 246 -3.53 2.00 15.19
C LEU A 246 -2.93 1.01 16.20
N PRO A 247 -2.98 1.33 17.51
CA PRO A 247 -2.57 0.38 18.52
C PRO A 247 -3.52 -0.83 18.54
N PRO A 248 -3.03 -2.05 18.81
CA PRO A 248 -3.80 -3.29 18.72
C PRO A 248 -5.17 -3.24 19.42
N ARG A 249 -5.27 -2.60 20.59
CA ARG A 249 -6.52 -2.47 21.35
C ARG A 249 -7.68 -1.83 20.57
N GLU A 250 -7.40 -0.92 19.63
CA GLU A 250 -8.43 -0.19 18.87
C GLU A 250 -8.94 -1.01 17.68
N VAL A 251 -8.11 -1.93 17.18
CA VAL A 251 -8.34 -2.70 15.96
C VAL A 251 -8.46 -4.21 16.21
N LEU A 252 -8.40 -4.64 17.46
CA LEU A 252 -8.48 -6.06 17.83
C LEU A 252 -9.77 -6.71 17.34
N PHE A 253 -10.88 -5.96 17.31
CA PHE A 253 -12.17 -6.45 16.80
C PHE A 253 -12.08 -6.98 15.36
N ILE A 254 -11.14 -6.47 14.54
CA ILE A 254 -10.90 -6.95 13.18
C ILE A 254 -10.37 -8.38 13.21
N ALA A 255 -9.42 -8.68 14.11
CA ALA A 255 -8.87 -10.03 14.26
C ALA A 255 -9.82 -10.99 14.99
N GLU A 256 -10.63 -10.48 15.93
CA GLU A 256 -11.70 -11.28 16.57
C GLU A 256 -12.69 -11.82 15.54
N GLU A 257 -13.00 -11.03 14.51
CA GLU A 257 -13.80 -11.53 13.39
C GLU A 257 -13.11 -12.64 12.60
N PHE A 258 -11.82 -12.94 12.74
CA PHE A 258 -11.17 -14.06 12.01
C PHE A 258 -11.22 -15.39 12.78
N LYS A 259 -11.60 -15.37 14.06
CA LYS A 259 -11.68 -16.58 14.89
C LYS A 259 -12.71 -17.57 14.36
N GLY A 260 -12.37 -18.85 14.40
CA GLY A 260 -13.11 -19.96 13.80
C GLY A 260 -13.00 -20.06 12.27
N ARG A 261 -12.22 -19.18 11.64
CA ARG A 261 -12.06 -19.11 10.17
C ARG A 261 -10.65 -18.69 9.73
N ALA A 262 -9.65 -18.83 10.60
CA ALA A 262 -8.27 -18.45 10.29
C ALA A 262 -7.69 -19.28 9.14
N VAL A 263 -7.93 -20.59 9.11
CA VAL A 263 -7.47 -21.47 8.03
C VAL A 263 -8.08 -21.09 6.68
N LEU A 264 -9.38 -20.73 6.68
CA LEU A 264 -10.07 -20.26 5.47
C LEU A 264 -9.45 -18.96 4.96
N ALA A 265 -9.16 -18.02 5.86
CA ALA A 265 -8.47 -16.78 5.50
C ALA A 265 -7.05 -17.02 4.97
N ALA A 266 -6.29 -17.95 5.58
CA ALA A 266 -4.92 -18.27 5.17
C ALA A 266 -4.84 -18.85 3.74
N ARG A 267 -5.87 -19.58 3.30
CA ARG A 267 -5.95 -20.14 1.94
C ARG A 267 -6.51 -19.16 0.89
N HIS A 268 -7.00 -18.00 1.31
CA HIS A 268 -7.60 -17.01 0.41
C HIS A 268 -6.58 -16.00 -0.10
N SER A 269 -6.66 -15.67 -1.38
CA SER A 269 -5.72 -14.78 -2.10
C SER A 269 -5.61 -13.33 -1.60
N ILE A 270 -6.50 -12.88 -0.71
CA ILE A 270 -6.60 -11.50 -0.24
C ILE A 270 -6.59 -11.52 1.29
N ARG A 271 -7.48 -12.30 1.91
CA ARG A 271 -7.60 -12.38 3.37
C ARG A 271 -6.33 -12.87 4.06
N SER A 272 -5.48 -13.65 3.38
CA SER A 272 -4.19 -14.07 3.95
C SER A 272 -3.34 -12.87 4.38
N ARG A 273 -3.45 -11.74 3.66
CA ARG A 273 -2.74 -10.49 3.98
C ARG A 273 -3.16 -9.92 5.33
N MET A 274 -4.42 -10.10 5.74
CA MET A 274 -4.86 -9.67 7.06
C MET A 274 -4.20 -10.50 8.16
N LEU A 275 -4.10 -11.82 7.99
CA LEU A 275 -3.39 -12.67 8.95
C LEU A 275 -1.91 -12.31 9.05
N GLU A 276 -1.25 -12.04 7.92
CA GLU A 276 0.13 -11.54 7.89
C GLU A 276 0.25 -10.23 8.69
N ARG A 277 -0.67 -9.27 8.50
CA ARG A 277 -0.68 -8.01 9.26
C ARG A 277 -0.96 -8.21 10.76
N PHE A 278 -1.86 -9.11 11.14
CA PHE A 278 -2.09 -9.39 12.55
C PHE A 278 -0.81 -9.92 13.21
N ILE A 279 -0.17 -10.91 12.59
CA ILE A 279 1.06 -11.53 13.08
C ILE A 279 2.22 -10.53 13.21
N GLU A 280 2.30 -9.56 12.29
CA GLU A 280 3.36 -8.54 12.31
C GLU A 280 3.16 -7.46 13.38
N TYR A 281 1.92 -7.07 13.67
CA TYR A 281 1.62 -5.84 14.43
C TYR A 281 0.94 -6.08 15.78
N PHE A 282 0.33 -7.25 16.01
CA PHE A 282 -0.32 -7.54 17.29
C PHE A 282 0.62 -8.32 18.22
N PRO A 283 0.47 -8.17 19.55
CA PRO A 283 1.16 -9.03 20.51
C PRO A 283 0.82 -10.49 20.25
N GLY A 284 1.83 -11.36 20.28
CA GLY A 284 1.65 -12.76 19.89
C GLY A 284 0.61 -13.49 20.75
N GLU A 285 0.54 -13.19 22.04
CA GLU A 285 -0.41 -13.80 23.00
C GLU A 285 -1.88 -13.52 22.62
N VAL A 286 -2.14 -12.37 22.00
CA VAL A 286 -3.48 -12.00 21.55
C VAL A 286 -3.91 -12.83 20.33
N LEU A 287 -2.95 -13.43 19.62
CA LEU A 287 -3.19 -14.23 18.43
C LEU A 287 -3.23 -15.73 18.71
N ASP A 288 -3.12 -16.18 19.95
CA ASP A 288 -3.02 -17.61 20.29
C ASP A 288 -4.21 -18.42 19.76
N ASP A 289 -5.44 -17.89 19.80
CA ASP A 289 -6.61 -18.54 19.22
C ASP A 289 -6.45 -18.75 17.70
N LEU A 290 -6.07 -17.67 16.99
CA LEU A 290 -5.90 -17.70 15.53
C LEU A 290 -4.74 -18.63 15.13
N VAL A 291 -3.62 -18.58 15.86
CA VAL A 291 -2.48 -19.45 15.62
C VAL A 291 -2.85 -20.91 15.94
N GLY A 292 -3.61 -21.15 17.02
CA GLY A 292 -4.11 -22.46 17.39
C GLY A 292 -4.97 -23.12 16.30
N GLU A 293 -5.69 -22.34 15.50
CA GLU A 293 -6.40 -22.83 14.31
C GLU A 293 -5.45 -23.16 13.14
N LEU A 294 -4.36 -22.41 12.97
CA LEU A 294 -3.43 -22.58 11.85
C LEU A 294 -2.48 -23.76 12.04
N ILE A 295 -2.00 -24.02 13.27
CA ILE A 295 -0.97 -25.02 13.57
C ILE A 295 -1.39 -26.45 13.11
N PRO A 296 -2.61 -26.95 13.40
CA PRO A 296 -3.03 -28.28 12.96
C PRO A 296 -3.03 -28.46 11.43
N GLU A 297 -3.26 -27.36 10.70
CA GLU A 297 -3.32 -27.34 9.24
C GLU A 297 -1.98 -26.95 8.58
N ALA A 298 -0.92 -26.74 9.38
CA ALA A 298 0.32 -26.13 8.90
C ALA A 298 0.96 -26.92 7.74
N SER A 299 0.99 -28.25 7.80
CA SER A 299 1.55 -29.07 6.71
C SER A 299 0.86 -28.83 5.37
N HIS A 300 -0.46 -28.58 5.37
CA HIS A 300 -1.20 -28.26 4.16
C HIS A 300 -1.04 -26.79 3.75
N LEU A 301 -1.03 -25.88 4.72
CA LEU A 301 -0.82 -24.45 4.48
C LEU A 301 0.57 -24.15 3.92
N CYS A 302 1.61 -24.90 4.30
CA CYS A 302 2.96 -24.80 3.74
C CYS A 302 3.00 -25.00 2.22
N CYS A 303 2.14 -25.87 1.70
CA CYS A 303 2.06 -26.17 0.27
C CYS A 303 1.10 -25.24 -0.47
N ASN A 304 0.30 -24.45 0.24
CA ASN A 304 -0.66 -23.52 -0.34
C ASN A 304 0.03 -22.23 -0.84
N THR A 305 -0.41 -21.71 -1.99
CA THR A 305 0.14 -20.50 -2.64
C THR A 305 0.09 -19.23 -1.78
N PHE A 306 -0.85 -19.14 -0.82
CA PHE A 306 -1.02 -18.00 0.08
C PHE A 306 -0.66 -18.35 1.53
N GLY A 307 -1.13 -19.50 2.02
CA GLY A 307 -0.94 -19.94 3.41
C GLY A 307 0.53 -20.06 3.81
N ASN A 308 1.43 -20.38 2.87
CA ASN A 308 2.86 -20.44 3.12
C ASN A 308 3.43 -19.10 3.60
N PHE A 309 2.90 -17.96 3.14
CA PHE A 309 3.35 -16.64 3.58
C PHE A 309 2.90 -16.34 5.00
N VAL A 310 1.68 -16.74 5.37
CA VAL A 310 1.16 -16.62 6.75
C VAL A 310 2.07 -17.38 7.72
N LEU A 311 2.44 -18.63 7.38
CA LEU A 311 3.34 -19.42 8.23
C LEU A 311 4.76 -18.85 8.29
N GLN A 312 5.27 -18.29 7.19
CA GLN A 312 6.57 -17.59 7.21
C GLN A 312 6.53 -16.35 8.10
N ARG A 313 5.45 -15.55 8.07
CA ARG A 313 5.26 -14.42 8.99
C ARG A 313 5.18 -14.90 10.43
N LEU A 314 4.49 -16.01 10.70
CA LEU A 314 4.42 -16.60 12.04
C LEU A 314 5.81 -17.02 12.54
N LEU A 315 6.63 -17.60 11.67
CA LEU A 315 8.01 -17.94 12.01
C LEU A 315 8.87 -16.71 12.26
N GLU A 316 8.59 -15.56 11.63
CA GLU A 316 9.37 -14.32 11.77
C GLU A 316 8.97 -13.50 13.01
N HIS A 317 7.67 -13.38 13.29
CA HIS A 317 7.14 -12.47 14.32
C HIS A 317 6.44 -13.16 15.49
N GLY A 318 6.09 -14.45 15.39
CA GLY A 318 5.38 -15.18 16.44
C GLY A 318 6.19 -15.33 17.74
N THR A 319 5.53 -15.74 18.82
CA THR A 319 6.24 -16.07 20.07
C THR A 319 7.09 -17.33 19.91
N ASP A 320 8.09 -17.54 20.79
CA ASP A 320 8.89 -18.76 20.78
C ASP A 320 8.03 -20.02 20.92
N THR A 321 6.94 -19.95 21.69
CA THR A 321 5.97 -21.05 21.85
C THR A 321 5.25 -21.34 20.53
N GLN A 322 4.78 -20.31 19.84
CA GLN A 322 4.10 -20.45 18.55
C GLN A 322 5.05 -20.99 17.47
N ARG A 323 6.29 -20.48 17.42
CA ARG A 323 7.34 -20.96 16.51
C ARG A 323 7.65 -22.43 16.76
N ARG A 324 7.79 -22.83 18.02
CA ARG A 324 8.03 -24.24 18.40
C ARG A 324 6.87 -25.13 17.96
N ALA A 325 5.63 -24.76 18.26
CA ALA A 325 4.46 -25.55 17.87
C ALA A 325 4.39 -25.74 16.34
N LEU A 326 4.71 -24.70 15.58
CA LEU A 326 4.80 -24.82 14.12
C LEU A 326 5.93 -25.77 13.71
N VAL A 327 7.13 -25.61 14.25
CA VAL A 327 8.28 -26.48 13.95
C VAL A 327 7.99 -27.94 14.26
N GLU A 328 7.28 -28.24 15.36
CA GLU A 328 6.89 -29.60 15.72
C GLU A 328 6.05 -30.26 14.61
N VAL A 329 5.08 -29.53 14.04
CA VAL A 329 4.28 -30.02 12.92
C VAL A 329 5.12 -30.18 11.64
N LEU A 330 5.99 -29.20 11.34
CA LEU A 330 6.86 -29.25 10.16
C LEU A 330 7.84 -30.42 10.21
N SER A 331 8.37 -30.75 11.39
CA SER A 331 9.32 -31.84 11.59
C SER A 331 8.73 -33.21 11.26
N ALA A 332 7.43 -33.41 11.44
CA ALA A 332 6.77 -34.69 11.16
C ALA A 332 6.81 -35.10 9.68
N ASP A 333 6.82 -34.12 8.75
CA ASP A 333 6.87 -34.37 7.30
C ASP A 333 8.00 -33.58 6.61
N ALA A 334 9.06 -33.27 7.35
CA ALA A 334 10.11 -32.34 6.89
C ALA A 334 10.76 -32.75 5.57
N ALA A 335 10.94 -34.06 5.34
CA ALA A 335 11.56 -34.58 4.13
C ALA A 335 10.68 -34.35 2.87
N SER A 336 9.36 -34.48 2.99
CA SER A 336 8.43 -34.18 1.90
C SER A 336 8.38 -32.68 1.64
N LEU A 337 8.20 -31.89 2.71
CA LEU A 337 8.13 -30.43 2.63
C LEU A 337 9.41 -29.82 2.03
N ALA A 338 10.58 -30.39 2.33
CA ALA A 338 11.85 -29.93 1.77
C ALA A 338 11.98 -30.13 0.25
N LYS A 339 11.28 -31.13 -0.31
CA LYS A 339 11.26 -31.38 -1.77
C LYS A 339 10.25 -30.51 -2.50
N HIS A 340 9.24 -30.01 -1.81
CA HIS A 340 8.18 -29.20 -2.39
C HIS A 340 8.65 -27.76 -2.66
N SER A 341 8.34 -27.22 -3.84
CA SER A 341 8.84 -25.91 -4.32
C SER A 341 8.42 -24.70 -3.49
N ILE A 342 7.23 -24.76 -2.87
CA ILE A 342 6.71 -23.69 -1.99
C ILE A 342 7.07 -23.97 -0.53
N ALA A 343 6.70 -25.14 0.02
CA ALA A 343 6.91 -25.47 1.42
C ALA A 343 8.38 -25.44 1.87
N SER A 344 9.34 -25.69 0.97
CA SER A 344 10.76 -25.55 1.31
C SER A 344 11.13 -24.16 1.84
N ASN A 345 10.43 -23.11 1.38
CA ASN A 345 10.63 -21.75 1.87
C ASN A 345 10.22 -21.59 3.34
N VAL A 346 9.14 -22.26 3.76
CA VAL A 346 8.71 -22.26 5.16
C VAL A 346 9.75 -22.94 6.05
N LEU A 347 10.29 -24.08 5.62
CA LEU A 347 11.41 -24.73 6.33
C LEU A 347 12.64 -23.83 6.40
N SER A 348 12.98 -23.15 5.30
CA SER A 348 14.08 -22.20 5.28
C SER A 348 13.86 -21.03 6.25
N SER A 349 12.65 -20.50 6.36
CA SER A 349 12.29 -19.48 7.36
C SER A 349 12.44 -20.01 8.78
N ALA A 350 12.07 -21.28 9.05
CA ALA A 350 12.26 -21.88 10.36
C ALA A 350 13.75 -21.93 10.76
N PHE A 351 14.63 -22.26 9.80
CA PHE A 351 16.08 -22.21 10.00
C PHE A 351 16.68 -20.80 10.16
N ILE A 352 15.94 -19.75 9.81
CA ILE A 352 16.39 -18.36 9.95
C ILE A 352 15.90 -17.79 11.28
N TYR A 353 14.62 -18.00 11.62
CA TYR A 353 13.95 -17.23 12.66
C TYR A 353 13.68 -18.00 13.96
N CYS A 354 13.72 -19.34 13.96
CA CYS A 354 13.50 -20.09 15.19
C CYS A 354 14.74 -20.10 16.08
N PRO A 355 14.60 -20.29 17.40
CA PRO A 355 15.73 -20.55 18.29
C PRO A 355 16.54 -21.78 17.85
N VAL A 356 17.85 -21.79 18.13
CA VAL A 356 18.77 -22.87 17.74
C VAL A 356 18.29 -24.25 18.18
N ARG A 357 17.62 -24.35 19.34
CA ARG A 357 17.02 -25.60 19.82
C ARG A 357 16.00 -26.17 18.84
N ASP A 358 15.06 -25.32 18.40
CA ASP A 358 13.97 -25.74 17.52
C ASP A 358 14.49 -25.95 16.09
N GLN A 359 15.49 -25.16 15.66
CA GLN A 359 16.22 -25.41 14.41
C GLN A 359 16.92 -26.79 14.41
N ARG A 360 17.56 -27.16 15.53
CA ARG A 360 18.21 -28.48 15.68
C ARG A 360 17.20 -29.61 15.61
N PHE A 361 16.06 -29.45 16.28
CA PHE A 361 14.98 -30.43 16.23
C PHE A 361 14.51 -30.68 14.79
N LEU A 362 14.32 -29.62 13.99
CA LEU A 362 13.99 -29.75 12.58
C LEU A 362 15.12 -30.39 11.75
N ALA A 363 16.38 -30.03 12.04
CA ALA A 363 17.54 -30.59 11.35
C ALA A 363 17.69 -32.10 11.63
N GLU A 364 17.48 -32.52 12.88
CA GLU A 364 17.51 -33.92 13.29
C GLU A 364 16.41 -34.72 12.58
N ALA A 365 15.19 -34.18 12.47
CA ALA A 365 14.11 -34.80 11.72
C ALA A 365 14.46 -35.02 10.23
N LEU A 366 15.10 -34.03 9.58
CA LEU A 366 15.59 -34.15 8.20
C LEU A 366 16.74 -35.16 8.04
N CYS A 367 17.49 -35.41 9.13
CA CYS A 367 18.67 -36.27 9.16
C CYS A 367 18.44 -37.66 9.75
N ALA A 368 17.20 -37.99 10.13
CA ALA A 368 16.87 -39.24 10.82
C ALA A 368 17.15 -40.50 10.00
N ASP A 369 17.06 -40.44 8.67
CA ASP A 369 17.30 -41.58 7.77
C ASP A 369 18.36 -41.25 6.70
N ALA A 370 19.44 -42.04 6.66
CA ALA A 370 20.56 -41.86 5.74
C ALA A 370 20.16 -41.98 4.25
N ALA A 371 19.16 -42.79 3.90
CA ALA A 371 18.62 -42.87 2.56
C ALA A 371 17.84 -41.61 2.18
N VAL A 372 17.04 -41.08 3.12
CA VAL A 372 16.33 -39.81 2.96
C VAL A 372 17.33 -38.65 2.79
N VAL A 373 18.37 -38.57 3.63
CA VAL A 373 19.44 -37.57 3.52
C VAL A 373 20.10 -37.61 2.14
N ARG A 374 20.46 -38.80 1.64
CA ARG A 374 21.04 -38.97 0.30
C ARG A 374 20.09 -38.48 -0.80
N SER A 375 18.79 -38.73 -0.67
CA SER A 375 17.75 -38.25 -1.59
C SER A 375 17.65 -36.72 -1.55
N LEU A 376 17.53 -36.12 -0.37
CA LEU A 376 17.37 -34.67 -0.19
C LEU A 376 18.59 -33.88 -0.68
N ARG A 377 19.81 -34.37 -0.41
CA ARG A 377 21.05 -33.71 -0.86
C ARG A 377 21.19 -33.64 -2.38
N ARG A 378 20.59 -34.58 -3.12
CA ARG A 378 20.62 -34.65 -4.58
C ARG A 378 19.44 -33.95 -5.24
N HIS A 379 18.40 -33.61 -4.46
CA HIS A 379 17.23 -32.92 -4.99
C HIS A 379 17.53 -31.44 -5.23
N TYR A 380 17.11 -30.92 -6.39
CA TYR A 380 17.42 -29.56 -6.81
C TYR A 380 16.91 -28.49 -5.82
N ILE A 381 15.75 -28.69 -5.18
CA ILE A 381 15.23 -27.83 -4.09
C ILE A 381 15.76 -28.22 -2.71
N ALA A 382 15.51 -29.45 -2.24
CA ALA A 382 15.81 -29.84 -0.86
C ALA A 382 17.31 -29.70 -0.49
N SER A 383 18.23 -29.72 -1.46
CA SER A 383 19.65 -29.49 -1.20
C SER A 383 19.95 -28.12 -0.55
N PHE A 384 19.10 -27.11 -0.76
CA PHE A 384 19.21 -25.81 -0.09
C PHE A 384 18.85 -25.94 1.40
N VAL A 385 17.71 -26.56 1.71
CA VAL A 385 17.27 -26.82 3.10
C VAL A 385 18.28 -27.69 3.84
N MET A 386 18.83 -28.74 3.19
CA MET A 386 19.86 -29.60 3.78
C MET A 386 21.16 -28.85 4.10
N ARG A 387 21.52 -27.80 3.35
CA ARG A 387 22.68 -26.96 3.69
C ARG A 387 22.43 -26.14 4.95
N GLN A 388 21.20 -25.68 5.18
CA GLN A 388 20.82 -24.98 6.42
C GLN A 388 20.84 -25.95 7.60
N ALA A 389 20.21 -27.12 7.46
CA ALA A 389 20.22 -28.18 8.48
C ALA A 389 21.65 -28.56 8.89
N LYS A 390 22.54 -28.78 7.90
CA LYS A 390 23.96 -29.09 8.17
C LYS A 390 24.63 -28.01 9.02
N ARG A 391 24.45 -26.73 8.68
CA ARG A 391 25.07 -25.61 9.43
C ARG A 391 24.67 -25.63 10.90
N VAL A 392 23.40 -25.91 11.18
CA VAL A 392 22.86 -25.94 12.54
C VAL A 392 23.43 -27.13 13.35
N ILE A 393 23.58 -28.30 12.71
CA ILE A 393 24.16 -29.49 13.35
C ILE A 393 25.67 -29.32 13.58
N THR A 394 26.41 -28.78 12.61
CA THR A 394 27.87 -28.62 12.70
C THR A 394 28.32 -27.43 13.56
N THR A 395 27.39 -26.57 13.99
CA THR A 395 27.73 -25.46 14.91
C THR A 395 27.90 -26.02 16.32
N PRO A 396 29.10 -25.98 16.92
CA PRO A 396 29.37 -26.67 18.18
C PRO A 396 28.49 -26.14 19.31
N GLY A 397 27.60 -26.99 19.82
CA GLY A 397 27.09 -26.92 21.19
C GLY A 397 27.43 -28.23 21.91
N ARG A 398 27.38 -28.26 23.24
CA ARG A 398 27.87 -29.35 24.12
C ARG A 398 27.46 -30.81 23.76
N GLN A 399 26.57 -31.05 22.80
CA GLN A 399 26.10 -32.36 22.34
C GLN A 399 26.54 -32.75 20.89
N GLY A 400 27.29 -31.90 20.18
CA GLY A 400 27.57 -32.07 18.74
C GLY A 400 28.48 -33.25 18.32
N ALA A 401 29.10 -33.96 19.26
CA ALA A 401 30.13 -34.97 18.91
C ALA A 401 29.57 -36.31 18.40
N LEU A 402 28.27 -36.61 18.59
CA LEU A 402 27.70 -37.92 18.23
C LEU A 402 27.09 -37.96 16.82
N LEU A 403 26.70 -36.82 16.24
CA LEU A 403 26.08 -36.75 14.91
C LEU A 403 27.08 -36.60 13.75
N GLU A 404 28.34 -36.25 14.05
CA GLU A 404 29.40 -36.11 13.03
C GLU A 404 29.74 -37.42 12.31
N ILE A 405 29.42 -38.57 12.90
CA ILE A 405 29.83 -39.89 12.38
C ILE A 405 28.86 -40.43 11.29
N SER A 406 27.67 -39.82 11.10
CA SER A 406 26.64 -40.31 10.16
C SER A 406 26.20 -39.33 9.06
N LEU A 407 26.83 -38.15 8.94
CA LEU A 407 26.56 -37.11 7.92
C LEU A 407 27.66 -37.00 6.86
#